data_AF-A0A257NQV2-F1
#
_entry.id   AF-A0A257NQV2-F1
#
_cell.length_a   1.000
_cell.length_b   1.000
_cell.length_c   1.000
_cell.angle_alpha   90.00
_cell.angle_beta   90.00
_cell.angle_gamma   90.00
#
_symmetry.space_group_name_H-M   'P 1'
#
loop_
_entity.id
_entity.type
_entity.pdbx_description
1 polymer ?
#
loop_
_entity_poly.entity_id
_entity_poly.type
_entity_poly.pdbx_seq_one_letter_code
_entity_poly.pdbx_strand_id
1 'polypeptide(L)'
;MKYLATFLLIMSFVGIGIFGSTLFDHAMMDGSDSGCVASALDGTACPTSIMAMTLHHVSALQALTTTLPSSSNWLLLLASLLLISVSIFIFYKNLLLPKLEFLPQRLRDLTLHSLYSKQRITSWLSLFELSPAL
;
A
#
# COMPACT_ATOMS: atom_id res chain seq x y z
N MET A 1 -13.26 6.41 -18.50
CA MET A 1 -12.61 5.73 -17.36
C MET A 1 -11.22 5.18 -17.67
N LYS A 2 -10.99 4.45 -18.78
CA LYS A 2 -9.66 3.89 -19.11
C LYS A 2 -8.52 4.93 -19.14
N TYR A 3 -8.70 6.05 -19.83
CA TYR A 3 -7.68 7.11 -19.92
C TYR A 3 -7.38 7.80 -18.58
N LEU A 4 -8.39 7.94 -17.72
CA LEU A 4 -8.22 8.51 -16.39
C LEU A 4 -7.40 7.57 -15.50
N ALA A 5 -7.66 6.26 -15.57
CA ALA A 5 -6.86 5.27 -14.86
C ALA A 5 -5.41 5.23 -15.36
N THR A 6 -5.18 5.31 -16.67
CA THR A 6 -3.83 5.39 -17.25
C THR A 6 -3.10 6.65 -16.81
N PHE A 7 -3.78 7.80 -16.81
CA PHE A 7 -3.21 9.06 -16.35
C PHE A 7 -2.83 9.02 -14.87
N LEU A 8 -3.71 8.49 -14.01
CA LEU A 8 -3.41 8.31 -12.58
C LEU A 8 -2.23 7.36 -12.34
N LEU A 9 -2.11 6.27 -13.13
CA LEU A 9 -0.97 5.37 -13.02
C LEU A 9 0.35 6.04 -13.42
N ILE A 10 0.35 6.81 -14.50
CA ILE A 10 1.54 7.56 -14.94
C ILE A 10 1.94 8.60 -13.89
N MET A 11 0.97 9.39 -13.40
CA MET A 11 1.23 10.41 -12.39
C MET A 11 1.68 9.82 -11.06
N SER A 12 1.12 8.68 -10.66
CA SER A 12 1.57 7.94 -9.47
C SER A 12 3.00 7.44 -9.64
N PHE A 13 3.33 6.84 -10.78
CA PHE A 13 4.70 6.36 -11.05
C PHE A 13 5.73 7.48 -11.04
N VAL A 14 5.43 8.60 -11.71
CA VAL A 14 6.29 9.79 -11.74
C VAL A 14 6.40 10.40 -10.34
N GLY A 15 5.28 10.50 -9.61
CA GLY A 15 5.25 11.00 -8.24
C GLY A 15 6.10 10.14 -7.29
N ILE A 16 5.97 8.82 -7.35
CA ILE A 16 6.78 7.90 -6.54
C ILE A 16 8.26 8.01 -6.90
N GLY A 17 8.60 8.15 -8.19
CA GLY A 17 10.00 8.34 -8.61
C GLY A 17 10.62 9.61 -8.04
N ILE A 18 9.92 10.74 -8.16
CA ILE A 18 10.42 12.05 -7.70
C ILE A 18 10.39 12.13 -6.17
N PHE A 19 9.21 11.96 -5.55
CA PHE A 19 9.06 12.11 -4.09
C PHE A 19 9.72 10.98 -3.30
N GLY A 20 9.78 9.77 -3.87
CA GLY A 20 10.54 8.67 -3.28
C GLY A 20 12.02 9.02 -3.20
N SER A 21 12.61 9.55 -4.27
CA SER A 21 14.03 9.95 -4.27
C SER A 21 14.33 11.06 -3.26
N THR A 22 13.43 12.04 -3.08
CA THR A 22 13.62 13.12 -2.09
C THR A 22 13.47 12.64 -0.64
N LEU A 23 12.61 11.64 -0.39
CA LEU A 23 12.46 11.05 0.95
C LEU A 23 13.69 10.24 1.35
N PHE A 24 14.31 9.55 0.39
CA PHE A 24 15.56 8.82 0.64
C PHE A 24 16.73 9.79 0.91
N ASP A 25 16.84 10.90 0.17
CA ASP A 25 17.89 11.92 0.37
C ASP A 25 17.95 12.46 1.81
N HIS A 26 16.80 12.81 2.41
CA HIS A 26 16.74 13.32 3.78
C HIS A 26 17.04 12.26 4.85
N ALA A 27 16.72 10.98 4.61
CA ALA A 27 17.00 9.91 5.55
C ALA A 27 18.51 9.57 5.62
N MET A 28 19.29 9.96 4.62
CA MET A 28 20.72 9.63 4.53
C MET A 28 21.60 10.74 5.15
N MET A 29 21.05 11.95 5.36
CA MET A 29 21.78 13.11 5.92
C MET A 29 21.87 13.12 7.45
N ASP A 30 21.00 12.40 8.16
CA ASP A 30 20.82 12.53 9.63
C ASP A 30 21.71 11.62 10.51
N GLY A 31 22.84 11.11 10.00
CA GLY A 31 23.95 10.78 10.92
C GLY A 31 24.68 9.45 10.76
N SER A 32 25.03 9.02 9.55
CA SER A 32 26.21 8.16 9.42
C SER A 32 26.79 8.22 8.01
N ASP A 33 28.12 8.19 7.90
CA ASP A 33 28.91 7.91 6.69
C ASP A 33 28.57 6.54 6.03
N SER A 34 27.47 5.89 6.43
CA SER A 34 27.02 4.57 5.95
C SER A 34 25.73 4.63 5.12
N GLY A 35 25.16 5.82 4.94
CA GLY A 35 23.84 6.00 4.36
C GLY A 35 23.82 6.00 2.83
N CYS A 36 24.32 4.97 2.16
CA CYS A 36 24.29 4.90 0.69
C CYS A 36 24.67 3.50 0.21
N VAL A 37 23.68 2.63 0.11
CA VAL A 37 23.88 1.22 -0.24
C VAL A 37 24.58 1.07 -1.61
N ALA A 38 24.35 2.01 -2.53
CA ALA A 38 24.99 2.02 -3.85
C ALA A 38 26.52 2.27 -3.78
N SER A 39 26.96 3.19 -2.92
CA SER A 39 28.39 3.49 -2.73
C SER A 39 29.15 2.37 -2.03
N ALA A 40 28.47 1.60 -1.17
CA ALA A 40 29.05 0.39 -0.56
C ALA A 40 29.31 -0.72 -1.59
N LEU A 41 28.62 -0.71 -2.73
CA LEU A 41 28.75 -1.72 -3.79
C LEU A 41 29.82 -1.33 -4.82
N ASP A 42 29.83 -0.06 -5.26
CA ASP A 42 30.70 0.39 -6.35
C ASP A 42 31.86 1.30 -5.90
N GLY A 43 31.96 1.65 -4.62
CA GLY A 43 33.01 2.52 -4.07
C GLY A 43 32.93 3.98 -4.54
N THR A 44 31.87 4.36 -5.24
CA THR A 44 31.62 5.72 -5.72
C THR A 44 31.19 6.63 -4.56
N ALA A 45 31.54 7.92 -4.58
CA ALA A 45 31.07 8.85 -3.55
C ALA A 45 29.57 9.11 -3.69
N CYS A 46 28.83 9.19 -2.58
CA CYS A 46 27.40 9.46 -2.64
C CYS A 46 27.11 10.87 -3.14
N PRO A 47 26.16 11.02 -4.06
CA PRO A 47 25.76 12.32 -4.55
C PRO A 47 25.14 13.14 -3.41
N THR A 48 25.61 14.38 -3.26
CA THR A 48 25.18 15.32 -2.20
C THR A 48 24.05 16.25 -2.62
N SER A 49 23.54 16.09 -3.85
CA SER A 49 22.45 16.89 -4.39
C SER A 49 21.36 16.00 -4.98
N ILE A 50 20.10 16.42 -4.82
CA ILE A 50 18.92 15.70 -5.32
C ILE A 50 19.03 15.40 -6.82
N MET A 51 19.59 16.33 -7.61
CA MET A 51 19.78 16.13 -9.05
C MET A 51 20.84 15.07 -9.36
N ALA A 52 21.94 15.03 -8.58
CA ALA A 52 22.96 13.99 -8.75
C ALA A 52 22.47 12.63 -8.23
N MET A 53 21.65 12.59 -7.17
CA MET A 53 21.06 11.36 -6.64
C MET A 53 20.04 10.75 -7.61
N THR A 54 19.17 11.57 -8.19
CA THR A 54 18.24 11.11 -9.23
C THR A 54 18.96 10.57 -10.46
N LEU A 55 20.01 11.25 -10.94
CA LEU A 55 20.84 10.74 -12.03
C LEU A 55 21.55 9.44 -11.68
N HIS A 56 22.02 9.29 -10.44
CA HIS A 56 22.66 8.06 -9.99
C HIS A 56 21.66 6.89 -9.98
N HIS A 57 20.43 7.09 -9.49
CA HIS A 57 19.37 6.07 -9.58
C HIS A 57 18.95 5.75 -11.02
N VAL A 58 18.87 6.75 -11.90
CA VAL A 58 18.58 6.54 -13.34
C VAL A 58 19.68 5.70 -13.99
N SER A 59 20.94 5.99 -13.69
CA SER A 59 22.08 5.22 -14.22
C SER A 59 22.09 3.77 -13.71
N ALA A 60 21.75 3.55 -12.44
CA ALA A 60 21.63 2.20 -11.87
C ALA A 60 20.46 1.41 -12.47
N LEU A 61 19.30 2.06 -12.68
CA LEU A 61 18.17 1.48 -13.41
C LEU A 61 18.55 1.15 -14.85
N GLN A 62 19.29 2.02 -15.52
CA GLN A 62 19.76 1.78 -16.87
C GLN A 62 20.72 0.58 -16.92
N ALA A 63 21.72 0.53 -16.03
CA ALA A 63 22.65 -0.59 -15.91
C ALA A 63 21.91 -1.90 -15.65
N LEU A 64 20.92 -1.90 -14.75
CA LEU A 64 20.03 -3.04 -14.52
C LEU A 64 19.33 -3.44 -15.83
N THR A 65 18.64 -2.52 -16.50
CA THR A 65 17.93 -2.83 -17.75
C THR A 65 18.83 -3.32 -18.88
N THR A 66 20.10 -2.90 -18.93
CA THR A 66 21.07 -3.34 -19.95
C THR A 66 21.72 -4.68 -19.61
N THR A 67 21.83 -5.03 -18.33
CA THR A 67 22.39 -6.30 -17.86
C THR A 67 21.33 -7.40 -17.73
N LEU A 68 20.06 -7.03 -17.82
CA LEU A 68 18.94 -7.97 -17.82
C LEU A 68 18.99 -8.85 -19.08
N PRO A 69 18.89 -10.18 -18.93
CA PRO A 69 18.90 -11.07 -20.06
C PRO A 69 17.58 -10.96 -20.84
N SER A 70 17.61 -11.34 -22.13
CA SER A 70 16.52 -11.28 -23.13
C SER A 70 15.09 -11.39 -22.57
N SER A 71 14.13 -10.72 -23.23
CA SER A 71 12.71 -10.59 -22.83
C SER A 71 12.02 -11.87 -22.35
N SER A 72 12.51 -13.05 -22.74
CA SER A 72 12.07 -14.35 -22.22
C SER A 72 12.24 -14.50 -20.70
N ASN A 73 13.30 -13.94 -20.11
CA ASN A 73 13.55 -14.02 -18.67
C ASN A 73 12.64 -13.09 -17.88
N TRP A 74 12.22 -11.97 -18.48
CA TRP A 74 11.25 -11.06 -17.87
C TRP A 74 9.87 -11.70 -17.80
N LEU A 75 9.46 -12.40 -18.86
CA LEU A 75 8.25 -13.22 -18.88
C LEU A 75 8.29 -14.32 -17.82
N LEU A 76 9.45 -14.98 -17.64
CA LEU A 76 9.63 -16.00 -16.62
C LEU A 76 9.52 -15.44 -15.20
N LEU A 77 10.10 -14.26 -14.97
CA LEU A 77 10.10 -13.57 -13.68
C LEU A 77 8.70 -13.01 -13.34
N LEU A 78 8.00 -12.47 -14.32
CA LEU A 78 6.60 -12.05 -14.17
C LEU A 78 5.67 -13.25 -13.92
N ALA A 79 5.89 -14.36 -14.64
CA ALA A 79 5.14 -15.58 -14.44
C ALA A 79 5.38 -16.18 -13.03
N SER A 80 6.64 -16.16 -12.54
CA SER A 80 6.96 -16.65 -11.20
C SER A 80 6.36 -15.75 -10.11
N LEU A 81 6.43 -14.43 -10.25
CA LEU A 81 5.77 -13.48 -9.34
C LEU A 81 4.25 -13.67 -9.31
N LEU A 82 3.62 -13.85 -10.47
CA LEU A 82 2.19 -14.14 -10.54
C LEU A 82 1.85 -15.44 -9.82
N LEU A 83 2.60 -16.51 -10.07
CA LEU A 83 2.44 -17.80 -9.39
C LEU A 83 2.57 -17.69 -7.88
N ILE A 84 3.56 -16.95 -7.39
CA ILE A 84 3.76 -16.70 -5.95
C ILE A 84 2.57 -15.92 -5.40
N SER A 85 2.12 -14.85 -6.07
CA SER A 85 0.99 -14.05 -5.62
C SER A 85 -0.30 -14.86 -5.54
N VAL A 86 -0.56 -15.71 -6.54
CA VAL A 86 -1.73 -16.60 -6.58
C VAL A 86 -1.63 -17.65 -5.49
N SER A 87 -0.45 -18.21 -5.26
CA SER A 87 -0.22 -19.20 -4.19
C SER A 87 -0.49 -18.61 -2.82
N ILE A 88 0.05 -17.42 -2.54
CA ILE A 88 -0.22 -16.66 -1.31
C ILE A 88 -1.72 -16.39 -1.21
N PHE A 89 -2.36 -15.89 -2.28
CA PHE A 89 -3.79 -15.60 -2.25
C PHE A 89 -4.64 -16.83 -1.93
N ILE A 90 -4.34 -18.00 -2.52
CA ILE A 90 -5.05 -19.25 -2.24
C ILE A 90 -4.82 -19.69 -0.79
N PHE A 91 -3.59 -19.64 -0.31
CA PHE A 91 -3.23 -20.09 1.04
C PHE A 91 -3.84 -19.22 2.13
N TYR A 92 -3.84 -17.89 1.91
CA TYR A 92 -4.38 -16.91 2.85
C TYR A 92 -5.84 -16.55 2.56
N LYS A 93 -6.49 -17.15 1.55
CA LYS A 93 -7.92 -16.90 1.23
C LYS A 93 -8.81 -17.16 2.44
N ASN A 94 -8.49 -18.22 3.20
CA ASN A 94 -9.25 -18.62 4.38
C ASN A 94 -9.02 -17.69 5.59
N LEU A 95 -7.93 -16.94 5.60
CA LEU A 95 -7.59 -15.94 6.63
C LEU A 95 -8.18 -14.56 6.30
N LEU A 96 -8.16 -14.16 5.03
CA LEU A 96 -8.66 -12.85 4.58
C LEU A 96 -10.17 -12.81 4.39
N LEU A 97 -10.77 -13.90 3.93
CA LEU A 97 -12.21 -14.06 3.83
C LEU A 97 -12.66 -15.09 4.87
N PRO A 98 -12.99 -14.67 6.12
CA PRO A 98 -13.72 -15.55 7.02
C PRO A 98 -14.97 -16.04 6.29
N LYS A 99 -15.23 -17.35 6.33
CA LYS A 99 -16.30 -18.04 5.59
C LYS A 99 -17.54 -17.13 5.44
N LEU A 100 -17.81 -16.68 4.21
CA LEU A 100 -18.94 -15.81 3.89
C LEU A 100 -20.30 -16.42 4.28
N GLU A 101 -20.33 -17.72 4.55
CA GLU A 101 -21.50 -18.45 5.05
C GLU A 101 -22.11 -17.80 6.32
N PHE A 102 -21.31 -17.17 7.17
CA PHE A 102 -21.79 -16.52 8.40
C PHE A 102 -22.05 -15.02 8.25
N LEU A 103 -21.72 -14.42 7.11
CA LEU A 103 -21.89 -13.00 6.85
C LEU A 103 -23.37 -12.56 6.87
N PRO A 104 -24.34 -13.29 6.26
CA PRO A 104 -25.75 -12.89 6.34
C PRO A 104 -26.30 -13.02 7.77
N GLN A 105 -25.84 -14.01 8.53
CA GLN A 105 -26.27 -14.22 9.91
C GLN A 105 -25.72 -13.13 10.84
N ARG A 106 -24.44 -12.76 10.65
CA ARG A 106 -23.81 -11.66 11.39
C ARG A 106 -24.42 -10.30 11.07
N LEU A 107 -24.78 -10.04 9.82
CA LEU A 107 -25.50 -8.81 9.45
C LEU A 107 -26.90 -8.75 10.06
N ARG A 108 -27.58 -9.89 10.14
CA ARG A 108 -28.89 -9.99 10.81
C ARG A 108 -28.80 -9.72 12.31
N ASP A 109 -27.78 -10.25 12.98
CA ASP A 109 -27.58 -9.99 14.41
C ASP A 109 -27.23 -8.52 14.68
N LEU A 110 -26.38 -7.90 13.85
CA LEU A 110 -26.06 -6.47 13.93
C LEU A 110 -27.28 -5.58 13.74
N THR A 111 -28.16 -5.90 12.78
CA THR A 111 -29.38 -5.14 12.53
C THR A 111 -30.39 -5.30 13.67
N LEU A 112 -30.58 -6.51 14.18
CA LEU A 112 -31.44 -6.76 15.35
C LEU A 112 -30.92 -6.03 16.59
N HIS A 113 -29.62 -6.04 16.83
CA HIS A 113 -29.01 -5.33 17.96
C HIS A 113 -29.17 -3.80 17.84
N SER A 114 -29.02 -3.26 16.64
CA SER A 114 -29.25 -1.83 16.36
C SER A 114 -30.70 -1.41 16.60
N LEU A 115 -31.67 -2.24 16.16
CA LEU A 115 -33.09 -1.99 16.40
C LEU A 115 -33.43 -2.04 17.90
N TYR A 116 -32.92 -3.04 18.62
CA TYR A 116 -33.10 -3.16 20.07
C TYR A 116 -32.52 -1.95 20.82
N SER A 117 -31.31 -1.50 20.42
CA SER A 117 -30.69 -0.30 20.98
C SER A 117 -31.53 0.96 20.75
N LYS A 118 -32.03 1.16 19.53
CA LYS A 118 -32.94 2.27 19.22
C LYS A 118 -34.21 2.23 20.07
N GLN A 119 -34.83 1.06 20.20
CA GLN A 119 -36.07 0.90 20.94
C GLN A 119 -35.88 1.19 22.44
N ARG A 120 -34.72 0.80 22.99
CA ARG A 120 -34.32 1.10 24.37
C ARG A 120 -34.09 2.61 24.58
N ILE A 121 -33.44 3.29 23.63
CA ILE A 121 -33.22 4.75 23.69
C ILE A 121 -34.56 5.49 23.62
N THR A 122 -35.46 5.10 22.72
CA THR A 122 -36.81 5.71 22.63
C THR A 122 -37.63 5.46 23.88
N SER A 123 -37.55 4.27 24.48
CA SER A 123 -38.21 3.97 25.75
C SER A 123 -37.67 4.85 26.90
N TRP A 124 -36.36 5.03 26.97
CA TRP A 124 -35.73 5.95 27.94
C TRP A 124 -36.18 7.40 27.76
N LEU A 125 -36.21 7.89 26.51
CA LEU A 125 -36.67 9.24 26.19
C LEU A 125 -38.15 9.45 26.56
N SER A 126 -39.01 8.47 26.31
CA SER A 126 -40.43 8.56 26.67
C SER A 126 -40.67 8.64 28.19
N LEU A 127 -39.79 8.03 29.00
CA LEU A 127 -39.84 8.13 30.46
C LEU A 127 -39.42 9.52 30.94
N PHE A 128 -38.52 10.18 30.21
CA PHE A 128 -38.10 11.56 30.52
C PHE A 128 -39.18 12.59 30.17
N GLU A 129 -39.90 12.42 29.04
CA GLU A 129 -40.99 13.32 28.66
C GLU A 129 -42.20 13.24 29.60
N LEU A 130 -42.42 12.10 30.25
CA LEU A 130 -43.52 11.88 31.19
C LEU A 130 -43.13 12.15 32.65
N SER A 131 -41.90 12.57 32.92
CA SER A 131 -41.46 12.96 34.26
C SER A 131 -42.10 14.30 34.63
N PRO A 132 -42.87 14.41 35.72
CA PRO A 132 -43.38 15.70 36.17
C PRO A 132 -42.18 16.62 36.46
N ALA A 133 -42.15 17.77 35.79
CA ALA A 133 -41.22 18.83 36.12
C ALA A 133 -41.62 19.39 37.49
N LEU A 134 -40.76 19.14 38.48
CA LEU A 134 -40.82 19.77 39.80
C LEU A 134 -40.49 21.25 39.69
#